data_AF-A0A9X0CIZ4-F1
#
_entry.id   AF-A0A9X0CIZ4-F1
#
_cell.length_a   1.000
_cell.length_b   1.000
_cell.length_c   1.000
_cell.angle_alpha   90.00
_cell.angle_beta   90.00
_cell.angle_gamma   90.00
#
_symmetry.space_group_name_H-M   'P 1'
#
loop_
_entity.id
_entity.type
_entity.pdbx_description
1 polymer ?
#
loop_
_entity_poly.entity_id
_entity_poly.type
_entity_poly.pdbx_seq_one_letter_code
_entity_poly.pdbx_strand_id
1 'polypeptide(L)' 'LGAHYRPSNAGDEQDFQVEKIVLHPSYQSPVTYAHDISLLKLRQPAQIKQCCWNGLFTWI' A
#
# COMPACT_ATOMS: atom_id res chain seq x y z
N LEU A 1 -3.42 -2.26 -5.13
CA LEU A 1 -3.84 -2.53 -3.73
C LEU A 1 -4.79 -3.73 -3.75
N GLY A 2 -4.77 -4.61 -2.74
CA GLY A 2 -5.72 -5.75 -2.64
C GLY A 2 -5.36 -7.02 -3.42
N ALA A 3 -4.14 -7.13 -3.97
CA ALA A 3 -3.71 -8.31 -4.73
C ALA A 3 -3.27 -9.46 -3.81
N HIS A 4 -3.73 -10.68 -4.11
CA HIS A 4 -3.31 -11.90 -3.41
C HIS A 4 -2.33 -12.75 -4.24
N TYR A 5 -2.52 -12.81 -5.56
CA TYR A 5 -1.64 -13.55 -6.47
C TYR A 5 -1.06 -12.60 -7.52
N ARG A 6 0.28 -12.51 -7.58
CA ARG A 6 1.00 -11.54 -8.44
C ARG A 6 0.72 -11.67 -9.96
N PRO A 7 0.67 -12.88 -10.55
CA PRO A 7 0.46 -13.04 -11.99
C PRO A 7 -0.99 -12.87 -12.50
N SER A 8 -2.00 -12.97 -11.63
CA SER A 8 -3.41 -13.00 -12.07
C SER A 8 -4.21 -11.90 -11.44
N ASN A 9 -5.05 -11.25 -12.24
CA ASN A 9 -6.06 -10.33 -11.73
C ASN A 9 -7.20 -11.17 -11.12
N ALA A 10 -7.34 -11.16 -9.79
CA ALA A 10 -8.43 -11.82 -9.08
C ALA A 10 -9.74 -11.02 -9.13
N GLY A 11 -9.69 -9.75 -9.56
CA GLY A 11 -10.83 -8.84 -9.73
C GLY A 11 -11.09 -7.95 -8.51
N ASP A 12 -10.37 -8.18 -7.41
CA ASP A 12 -10.45 -7.39 -6.17
C ASP A 12 -9.39 -6.29 -6.09
N GLU A 13 -8.48 -6.25 -7.06
CA GLU A 13 -7.36 -5.31 -7.10
C GLU A 13 -7.81 -3.89 -7.50
N GLN A 14 -7.16 -2.91 -6.88
CA GLN A 14 -7.28 -1.50 -7.25
C GLN A 14 -5.91 -0.93 -7.58
N ASP A 15 -5.70 -0.54 -8.84
CA ASP A 15 -4.46 0.07 -9.30
C ASP A 15 -4.52 1.59 -9.25
N PHE A 16 -3.44 2.20 -8.78
CA PHE A 16 -3.35 3.64 -8.60
C PHE A 16 -2.08 4.19 -9.23
N GLN A 17 -2.22 5.36 -9.85
CA GLN A 17 -1.08 6.21 -10.17
C GLN A 17 -0.65 6.97 -8.91
N VAL A 18 0.67 7.03 -8.69
CA VAL A 18 1.27 7.83 -7.62
C VAL A 18 1.27 9.30 -8.04
N GLU A 19 0.70 10.17 -7.21
CA GLU A 19 0.70 11.62 -7.42
C GLU A 19 1.98 12.26 -6.89
N LYS A 20 2.42 11.84 -5.69
CA LYS A 20 3.59 12.40 -5.03
C LYS A 20 4.30 11.36 -4.18
N ILE A 21 5.63 11.43 -4.17
CA ILE A 21 6.50 10.66 -3.28
C ILE A 21 7.08 11.64 -2.26
N VAL A 22 6.93 11.35 -0.97
CA VAL A 22 7.52 12.12 0.14
C VAL A 22 8.52 11.22 0.84
N LEU A 23 9.80 11.47 0.62
CA LEU A 23 10.89 10.73 1.26
C LEU A 23 11.07 11.21 2.71
N HIS A 24 11.50 10.30 3.59
CA HIS A 24 11.92 10.72 4.92
C HIS A 24 13.08 11.74 4.81
N PRO A 25 13.05 12.87 5.54
CA PRO A 25 14.07 13.92 5.42
C PRO A 25 15.51 13.44 5.65
N SER A 26 15.67 12.42 6.50
CA SER A 26 16.97 11.83 6.84
C SER A 26 17.22 10.46 6.18
N TYR A 27 16.55 10.16 5.06
CA TYR A 27 16.82 8.93 4.32
C TYR A 27 18.31 8.82 3.97
N GLN A 28 18.91 7.64 4.20
CA GLN A 28 20.35 7.35 4.04
C GLN A 28 21.29 8.13 4.99
N SER A 29 20.77 8.78 6.03
CA SER A 29 21.56 9.47 7.05
C SER A 29 21.21 8.95 8.45
N PRO A 30 22.18 8.67 9.33
CA PRO A 30 23.62 8.89 9.17
C PRO A 30 24.36 7.78 8.41
N VAL A 31 23.71 6.64 8.16
CA VAL A 31 24.28 5.48 7.47
C VAL A 31 23.36 5.04 6.33
N THR A 32 23.91 4.31 5.36
CA THR A 32 23.14 3.76 4.24
C THR A 32 21.93 2.96 4.74
N TYR A 33 20.77 3.16 4.10
CA TYR A 33 19.47 2.57 4.48
C TYR A 33 18.90 3.04 5.83
N ALA A 34 19.52 4.03 6.50
CA ALA A 34 18.88 4.68 7.63
C ALA A 34 17.60 5.40 7.18
N HIS A 35 16.57 5.35 8.03
CA HIS A 35 15.26 5.95 7.79
C HIS A 35 14.63 5.54 6.44
N ASP A 36 14.73 4.26 6.08
CA ASP A 36 14.15 3.71 4.84
C ASP A 36 12.61 3.61 4.92
N ILE A 37 11.97 4.78 4.90
CA ILE A 37 10.54 4.97 4.91
C ILE A 37 10.17 6.14 4.01
N SER A 38 9.06 5.99 3.29
CA SER A 38 8.50 7.06 2.46
C SER A 38 6.98 7.00 2.45
N LEU A 39 6.35 8.13 2.17
CA LEU A 39 4.90 8.23 1.98
C LEU A 39 4.59 8.44 0.51
N LEU A 40 3.59 7.70 0.01
CA LEU A 40 3.08 7.82 -1.34
C LEU A 40 1.68 8.43 -1.28
N LYS A 41 1.48 9.55 -1.97
CA LYS A 41 0.15 10.12 -2.21
C LYS A 41 -0.43 9.49 -3.48
N LEU A 42 -1.61 8.90 -3.38
CA LEU A 42 -2.33 8.36 -4.52
C LEU A 42 -3.06 9.48 -5.27
N ARG A 43 -3.10 9.41 -6.61
CA ARG A 43 -3.81 10.39 -7.46
C ARG A 43 -5.32 10.40 -7.21
N GLN A 44 -5.86 9.29 -6.74
CA GLN A 44 -7.27 9.13 -6.36
C GLN A 44 -7.35 8.33 -5.06
N PRO A 45 -8.36 8.58 -4.21
CA PRO A 45 -8.53 7.86 -2.95
C PRO A 45 -8.85 6.38 -3.20
N ALA A 46 -8.26 5.51 -2.39
CA ALA A 46 -8.56 4.09 -2.44
C ALA A 46 -9.93 3.79 -1.83
N GLN A 47 -10.66 2.87 -2.45
CA GLN A 47 -11.95 2.42 -1.93
C GLN A 47 -11.70 1.34 -0.87
N ILE A 48 -12.17 1.57 0.35
CA ILE A 48 -12.10 0.57 1.43
C ILE A 48 -13.21 -0.46 1.20
N LYS A 49 -12.83 -1.67 0.74
CA LYS A 49 -13.72 -2.81 0.50
C LYS A 49 -13.30 -4.01 1.35
N GLN A 50 -14.17 -5.02 1.49
CA GLN A 50 -13.94 -6.22 2.31
C GLN A 50 -12.65 -6.98 1.97
N CYS A 51 -12.16 -6.96 0.71
CA CYS A 51 -10.84 -7.52 0.37
C CYS A 51 -9.66 -6.84 1.11
N CYS A 52 -9.85 -5.62 1.63
CA CYS A 52 -8.88 -4.87 2.43
C CYS A 52 -9.24 -4.85 3.94
N TRP A 53 -10.27 -5.58 4.40
CA TRP A 53 -10.57 -5.79 5.82
C TRP A 53 -11.29 -7.12 6.02
N ASN A 54 -10.54 -8.19 6.32
CA ASN A 54 -11.12 -9.46 6.77
C ASN A 54 -11.02 -9.58 8.29
N GLY A 55 -11.92 -8.90 8.99
CA GLY A 55 -12.24 -9.13 10.40
C GLY A 55 -13.62 -9.75 10.55
N LEU A 56 -13.85 -10.94 9.99
CA LEU A 56 -15.03 -11.75 10.30
C LEU A 56 -14.59 -13.14 10.77
N PHE A 57 -14.14 -13.18 12.02
CA PHE A 57 -14.04 -14.40 12.82
C PHE A 57 -15.42 -14.65 13.45
N THR A 58 -16.35 -15.22 12.68
CA THR A 58 -17.58 -15.80 13.25
C THR A 58 -17.33 -17.28 13.49
N TRP A 59 -17.11 -17.61 14.77
CA TRP A 59 -17.02 -18.98 15.26
C TRP A 59 -18.36 -19.70 15.07
N ILE A 60 -18.32 -20.77 14.30
CA ILE A 60 -19.12 -21.99 14.53
C ILE A 60 -18.15 -23.04 15.10
#